data_AF-A0A7N0UIW0-F1
#
_entry.id   AF-A0A7N0UIW0-F1
#
_cell.length_a   1.000
_cell.length_b   1.000
_cell.length_c   1.000
_cell.angle_alpha   90.00
_cell.angle_beta   90.00
_cell.angle_gamma   90.00
#
_symmetry.space_group_name_H-M   'P 1'
#
loop_
_entity.id
_entity.type
_entity.pdbx_description
1 polymer ?
#
loop_
_entity_poly.entity_id
_entity_poly.type
_entity_poly.pdbx_seq_one_letter_code
_entity_poly.pdbx_strand_id
1 'polypeptide(L)'
;MSEVHQLRRPGHGLDLDLNLPPYSEASLSDSQSSRNDSSDSACESKRSESKVASRIQLEDLVQYFDLPIKEASKRLKVGLTVLKKKCREFGIPRWPHRKIKCLDGLIHTLEVEVERQLQDNKAVAMAVASKKQMLESEKGALKRKPFMELQSETKRLRQDVYKRRFLARACKI
;
A
#
# COMPACT_ATOMS: atom_id res chain seq x y z
N MET A 1 -25.03 53.36 5.68
CA MET A 1 -25.93 53.20 6.85
C MET A 1 -27.06 52.29 6.42
N SER A 2 -27.49 51.40 7.32
CA SER A 2 -28.54 50.36 7.17
C SER A 2 -28.10 49.10 6.40
N GLU A 3 -28.35 47.86 6.82
CA GLU A 3 -28.89 47.27 8.05
C GLU A 3 -28.52 45.76 8.03
N VAL A 4 -28.39 45.17 9.21
CA VAL A 4 -27.96 43.79 9.47
C VAL A 4 -29.09 42.79 9.25
N HIS A 5 -28.80 41.60 8.71
CA HIS A 5 -29.53 40.37 9.08
C HIS A 5 -28.62 39.15 8.90
N GLN A 6 -28.18 38.58 10.03
CA GLN A 6 -27.70 37.21 10.13
C GLN A 6 -28.88 36.25 9.94
N LEU A 7 -28.68 35.10 9.29
CA LEU A 7 -29.14 33.78 9.77
C LEU A 7 -28.70 32.62 8.85
N ARG A 8 -27.95 31.70 9.48
CA ARG A 8 -28.08 30.23 9.47
C ARG A 8 -27.95 29.44 8.16
N ARG A 9 -26.89 28.63 8.08
CA ARG A 9 -26.81 27.41 7.25
C ARG A 9 -27.81 26.35 7.74
N PRO A 10 -28.40 25.58 6.82
CA PRO A 10 -28.68 24.15 7.03
C PRO A 10 -28.00 23.30 5.95
N GLY A 11 -27.57 22.09 6.34
CA GLY A 11 -26.90 21.13 5.46
C GLY A 11 -27.80 20.02 4.91
N HIS A 12 -27.11 19.07 4.28
CA HIS A 12 -27.47 17.68 3.99
C HIS A 12 -28.53 17.35 2.92
N GLY A 13 -28.11 16.50 1.97
CA GLY A 13 -28.92 15.54 1.20
C GLY A 13 -29.66 16.15 0.01
N LEU A 14 -29.74 15.54 -1.17
CA LEU A 14 -29.88 14.11 -1.42
C LEU A 14 -29.22 13.73 -2.75
N ASP A 15 -28.42 12.68 -2.67
CA ASP A 15 -27.92 11.84 -3.74
C ASP A 15 -29.05 10.87 -4.12
N LEU A 16 -29.37 10.74 -5.41
CA LEU A 16 -30.35 9.75 -5.89
C LEU A 16 -29.80 9.07 -7.15
N ASP A 17 -28.85 8.16 -6.95
CA ASP A 17 -28.44 7.20 -7.98
C ASP A 17 -29.42 6.02 -7.98
N LEU A 18 -30.26 5.97 -9.03
CA LEU A 18 -31.19 4.89 -9.31
C LEU A 18 -30.42 3.68 -9.82
N ASN A 19 -30.09 2.71 -8.97
CA ASN A 19 -29.94 1.30 -9.38
C ASN A 19 -29.94 0.35 -8.17
N LEU A 20 -31.11 0.23 -7.52
CA LEU A 20 -31.38 -0.81 -6.54
C LEU A 20 -32.32 -1.87 -7.16
N PRO A 21 -31.90 -3.13 -7.34
CA PRO A 21 -32.78 -4.22 -7.75
C PRO A 21 -33.70 -4.69 -6.59
N PRO A 22 -34.83 -5.36 -6.90
CA PRO A 22 -35.97 -5.47 -6.01
C PRO A 22 -35.86 -6.59 -4.96
N TYR A 23 -36.15 -6.19 -3.72
CA TYR A 23 -36.90 -6.87 -2.66
C TYR A 23 -37.12 -8.41 -2.73
N SER A 24 -36.73 -9.09 -1.64
CA SER A 24 -37.61 -10.03 -0.95
C SER A 24 -37.25 -10.03 0.53
N GLU A 25 -38.16 -9.48 1.34
CA GLU A 25 -38.11 -9.58 2.79
C GLU A 25 -38.46 -10.99 3.25
N ALA A 26 -37.69 -11.47 4.22
CA ALA A 26 -38.21 -12.32 5.28
C ALA A 26 -37.63 -11.80 6.60
N SER A 27 -38.51 -11.21 7.40
CA SER A 27 -38.28 -10.81 8.77
C SER A 27 -37.98 -12.05 9.63
N LEU A 28 -36.96 -11.99 10.49
CA LEU A 28 -37.02 -12.55 11.85
C LEU A 28 -35.89 -11.97 12.71
N SER A 29 -36.29 -11.34 13.81
CA SER A 29 -35.45 -10.95 14.93
C SER A 29 -34.73 -12.17 15.53
N ASP A 30 -33.46 -12.03 15.93
CA ASP A 30 -33.08 -12.20 17.34
C ASP A 30 -31.66 -11.66 17.60
N SER A 31 -31.46 -11.22 18.82
CA SER A 31 -30.22 -10.68 19.35
C SER A 31 -29.17 -11.79 19.49
N GLN A 32 -27.94 -11.57 19.04
CA GLN A 32 -26.77 -12.12 19.72
C GLN A 32 -25.47 -11.44 19.30
N SER A 33 -24.90 -10.74 20.28
CA SER A 33 -23.49 -10.39 20.38
C SER A 33 -22.63 -11.64 20.13
N SER A 34 -21.82 -11.64 19.07
CA SER A 34 -20.75 -12.61 18.91
C SER A 34 -19.40 -11.91 18.90
N ARG A 35 -18.81 -11.91 20.08
CA ARG A 35 -17.37 -11.77 20.31
C ARG A 35 -16.69 -12.90 19.56
N ASN A 36 -15.78 -12.61 18.65
CA ASN A 36 -14.83 -13.63 18.20
C ASN A 36 -13.59 -13.53 19.09
N ASP A 37 -13.61 -14.41 20.08
CA ASP A 37 -12.54 -14.74 21.00
C ASP A 37 -11.44 -15.54 20.29
N SER A 38 -10.23 -15.05 20.51
CA SER A 38 -9.00 -15.78 20.85
C SER A 38 -8.68 -17.14 20.18
N SER A 39 -7.49 -17.17 19.59
CA SER A 39 -6.58 -18.29 19.82
C SER A 39 -5.47 -17.77 20.72
N ASP A 40 -5.67 -17.93 22.02
CA ASP A 40 -4.68 -17.71 23.05
C ASP A 40 -3.74 -18.93 23.08
N SER A 41 -2.44 -18.68 23.05
CA SER A 41 -1.43 -19.63 23.48
C SER A 41 -0.53 -18.93 24.49
N ALA A 42 -0.95 -18.99 25.75
CA ALA A 42 -0.21 -18.95 27.01
C ALA A 42 1.33 -18.84 26.84
N CYS A 43 1.96 -17.70 27.12
CA CYS A 43 2.34 -17.15 28.43
C CYS A 43 3.53 -17.82 29.13
N GLU A 44 4.77 -17.59 28.66
CA GLU A 44 5.96 -17.57 29.56
C GLU A 44 7.21 -16.87 29.00
N SER A 45 7.06 -15.86 28.13
CA SER A 45 8.23 -15.18 27.54
C SER A 45 8.06 -13.68 27.25
N LYS A 46 7.15 -12.99 27.97
CA LYS A 46 6.95 -11.54 27.77
C LYS A 46 8.21 -10.71 28.07
N ARG A 47 9.05 -11.15 29.02
CA ARG A 47 10.34 -10.49 29.34
C ARG A 47 11.42 -10.77 28.29
N SER A 48 11.46 -11.97 27.71
CA SER A 48 12.46 -12.35 26.71
C SER A 48 12.12 -11.77 25.33
N GLU A 49 10.85 -11.82 24.89
CA GLU A 49 10.41 -11.18 23.64
C GLU A 49 10.60 -9.66 23.68
N SER A 50 10.34 -9.02 24.82
CA SER A 50 10.61 -7.58 24.98
C SER A 50 12.11 -7.27 24.86
N LYS A 51 13.00 -8.10 25.40
CA LYS A 51 14.46 -7.91 25.23
C LYS A 51 14.91 -8.09 23.78
N VAL A 52 14.35 -9.07 23.06
CA VAL A 52 14.65 -9.28 21.64
C VAL A 52 14.14 -8.11 20.80
N ALA A 53 12.91 -7.63 21.07
CA ALA A 53 12.32 -6.50 20.37
C ALA A 53 13.08 -5.18 20.59
N SER A 54 13.62 -4.96 21.79
CA SER A 54 14.45 -3.79 22.08
C SER A 54 15.77 -3.79 21.33
N ARG A 55 16.28 -4.95 20.90
CA ARG A 55 17.52 -5.08 20.14
C ARG A 55 17.35 -4.86 18.64
N ILE A 56 16.12 -4.90 18.13
CA ILE A 56 15.84 -4.70 16.70
C ILE A 56 16.19 -3.27 16.33
N GLN A 57 17.13 -3.13 15.40
CA GLN A 57 17.49 -1.84 14.82
C GLN A 57 16.74 -1.58 13.52
N LEU A 58 16.80 -0.34 13.03
CA LEU A 58 16.13 0.03 11.79
C LEU A 58 16.71 -0.74 10.59
N GLU A 59 18.02 -0.99 10.63
CA GLU A 59 18.81 -1.71 9.64
C GLU A 59 18.32 -3.16 9.48
N ASP A 60 17.89 -3.79 10.57
CA ASP A 60 17.27 -5.12 10.54
C ASP A 60 15.94 -5.07 9.78
N LEU A 61 15.15 -4.00 9.93
CA LEU A 61 13.87 -3.85 9.25
C LEU A 61 14.03 -3.58 7.76
N VAL A 62 15.02 -2.76 7.38
CA VAL A 62 15.25 -2.34 5.99
C VAL A 62 15.48 -3.54 5.06
N GLN A 63 16.16 -4.58 5.58
CA GLN A 63 16.44 -5.82 4.85
C GLN A 63 15.16 -6.60 4.47
N TYR A 64 14.05 -6.40 5.20
CA TYR A 64 12.81 -7.13 4.99
C TYR A 64 11.68 -6.29 4.37
N PHE A 65 11.93 -5.04 3.98
CA PHE A 65 10.89 -4.20 3.37
C PHE A 65 10.36 -4.74 2.03
N ASP A 66 11.16 -5.56 1.35
CA ASP A 66 10.75 -6.27 0.14
C ASP A 66 9.73 -7.40 0.42
N LEU A 67 9.47 -7.74 1.70
CA LEU A 67 8.54 -8.78 2.12
C LEU A 67 7.28 -8.24 2.83
N PRO A 68 6.17 -8.98 2.85
CA PRO A 68 5.02 -8.66 3.70
C PRO A 68 5.40 -8.66 5.18
N ILE A 69 4.78 -7.77 5.98
CA ILE A 69 5.05 -7.67 7.43
C ILE A 69 4.86 -9.01 8.18
N LYS A 70 3.94 -9.85 7.70
CA LYS A 70 3.71 -11.21 8.22
C LYS A 70 4.96 -12.08 8.10
N GLU A 71 5.62 -12.03 6.96
CA GLU A 71 6.83 -12.82 6.70
C GLU A 71 8.06 -12.19 7.36
N ALA A 72 8.17 -10.86 7.36
CA ALA A 72 9.23 -10.15 8.07
C ALA A 72 9.26 -10.48 9.57
N SER A 73 8.07 -10.50 10.21
CA SER A 73 7.90 -10.89 11.62
C SER A 73 8.41 -12.30 11.91
N LYS A 74 8.12 -13.28 11.04
CA LYS A 74 8.61 -14.65 11.18
C LYS A 74 10.14 -14.72 11.05
N ARG A 75 10.70 -14.02 10.06
CA ARG A 75 12.17 -13.96 9.84
C ARG A 75 12.91 -13.33 11.02
N LEU A 76 12.33 -12.29 11.61
CA LEU A 76 12.86 -11.59 12.78
C LEU A 76 12.54 -12.29 14.12
N LYS A 77 11.72 -13.36 14.11
CA LYS A 77 11.26 -14.08 15.31
C LYS A 77 10.63 -13.16 16.37
N VAL A 78 9.85 -12.17 15.93
CA VAL A 78 9.10 -11.25 16.80
C VAL A 78 7.63 -11.31 16.43
N GLY A 79 6.73 -11.27 17.42
CA GLY A 79 5.30 -11.17 17.15
C GLY A 79 4.91 -9.93 16.34
N LEU A 80 3.89 -10.05 15.48
CA LEU A 80 3.44 -8.96 14.58
C LEU A 80 3.11 -7.66 15.32
N THR A 81 2.48 -7.77 16.48
CA THR A 81 2.11 -6.61 17.30
C THR A 81 3.34 -5.90 17.83
N VAL A 82 4.36 -6.64 18.25
CA VAL A 82 5.63 -6.11 18.72
C VAL A 82 6.39 -5.43 17.58
N LEU A 83 6.46 -6.09 16.42
CA LEU A 83 7.07 -5.51 15.22
C LEU A 83 6.38 -4.21 14.80
N LYS A 84 5.05 -4.16 14.82
CA LYS A 84 4.29 -2.93 14.52
C LYS A 84 4.56 -1.81 15.52
N LYS A 85 4.66 -2.12 16.82
CA LYS A 85 5.03 -1.13 17.86
C LYS A 85 6.41 -0.57 17.56
N LYS A 86 7.39 -1.43 17.29
CA LYS A 86 8.75 -1.03 16.95
C LYS A 86 8.81 -0.18 15.67
N CYS A 87 8.06 -0.56 14.63
CA CYS A 87 7.95 0.24 13.40
C CYS A 87 7.43 1.66 13.67
N ARG A 88 6.45 1.82 14.58
CA ARG A 88 5.93 3.15 14.95
C ARG A 88 6.98 3.99 15.69
N GLU A 89 7.79 3.37 16.56
CA GLU A 89 8.92 4.05 17.23
C GLU A 89 9.94 4.58 16.23
N PHE A 90 10.19 3.84 15.13
CA PHE A 90 11.07 4.27 14.04
C PHE A 90 10.43 5.25 13.04
N GLY A 91 9.20 5.72 13.29
CA GLY A 91 8.50 6.64 12.37
C GLY A 91 7.95 5.96 11.10
N ILE A 92 7.72 4.64 11.14
CA ILE A 92 7.16 3.84 10.05
C ILE A 92 5.72 3.44 10.41
N PRO A 93 4.72 4.31 10.21
CA PRO A 93 3.33 4.01 10.57
C PRO A 93 2.72 2.94 9.67
N ARG A 94 3.21 2.82 8.42
CA ARG A 94 2.75 1.84 7.42
C ARG A 94 3.96 1.14 6.79
N TRP A 95 3.87 -0.18 6.70
CA TRP A 95 4.92 -1.02 6.13
C TRP A 95 5.12 -0.75 4.61
N PRO A 96 6.35 -0.47 4.13
CA PRO A 96 6.62 0.02 2.77
C PRO A 96 6.51 -1.03 1.64
N HIS A 97 6.25 -2.31 1.96
CA HIS A 97 6.14 -3.41 1.00
C HIS A 97 5.23 -3.13 -0.20
N ARG A 98 4.06 -2.50 0.00
CA ARG A 98 3.13 -2.24 -1.10
C ARG A 98 3.71 -1.28 -2.14
N LYS A 99 4.48 -0.27 -1.70
CA LYS A 99 5.11 0.70 -2.59
C LYS A 99 6.28 0.05 -3.34
N ILE A 100 7.11 -0.71 -2.61
CA ILE A 100 8.25 -1.44 -3.18
C ILE A 100 7.78 -2.42 -4.27
N LYS A 101 6.79 -3.27 -3.97
CA LYS A 101 6.22 -4.20 -4.95
C LYS A 101 5.65 -3.49 -6.18
N CYS A 102 5.11 -2.29 -6.01
CA CYS A 102 4.63 -1.49 -7.14
C CYS A 102 5.79 -1.04 -8.04
N LEU A 103 6.89 -0.53 -7.45
CA LEU A 103 8.08 -0.13 -8.19
C LEU A 103 8.70 -1.32 -8.93
N ASP A 104 8.83 -2.47 -8.28
CA ASP A 104 9.35 -3.70 -8.88
C ASP A 104 8.51 -4.13 -10.09
N GLY A 105 7.18 -4.06 -9.98
CA GLY A 105 6.29 -4.36 -11.10
C GLY A 105 6.44 -3.37 -12.27
N LEU A 106 6.72 -2.09 -11.99
CA LEU A 106 6.97 -1.09 -13.02
C LEU A 106 8.33 -1.32 -13.70
N ILE A 107 9.38 -1.57 -12.92
CA ILE A 107 10.73 -1.90 -13.44
C ILE A 107 10.64 -3.11 -14.36
N HIS A 108 10.01 -4.19 -13.90
CA HIS A 108 9.84 -5.39 -14.72
C HIS A 108 9.05 -5.14 -16.01
N THR A 109 7.98 -4.32 -15.94
CA THR A 109 7.21 -3.94 -17.14
C THR A 109 8.06 -3.17 -18.13
N LEU A 110 8.93 -2.27 -17.65
CA LEU A 110 9.86 -1.53 -18.50
C LEU A 110 10.93 -2.44 -19.10
N GLU A 111 11.51 -3.36 -18.33
CA GLU A 111 12.53 -4.30 -18.81
C GLU A 111 11.99 -5.17 -19.96
N VAL A 112 10.78 -5.70 -19.81
CA VAL A 112 10.13 -6.48 -20.89
C VAL A 112 9.87 -5.62 -22.13
N GLU A 113 9.55 -4.34 -21.97
CA GLU A 113 9.39 -3.40 -23.08
C GLU A 113 10.72 -3.09 -23.77
N VAL A 114 11.82 -2.94 -23.01
CA VAL A 114 13.17 -2.75 -23.59
C VAL A 114 13.55 -3.96 -24.43
N GLU A 115 13.39 -5.17 -23.90
CA GLU A 115 13.72 -6.42 -24.61
C GLU A 115 12.96 -6.53 -25.93
N ARG A 116 11.67 -6.15 -25.96
CA ARG A 116 10.86 -6.16 -27.18
C ARG A 116 11.28 -5.11 -28.21
N GLN A 117 11.85 -3.98 -27.76
CA GLN A 117 12.14 -2.80 -28.59
C GLN A 117 13.65 -2.64 -28.89
N LEU A 118 14.48 -3.58 -28.42
CA LEU A 118 15.95 -3.53 -28.47
C LEU A 118 16.50 -3.58 -29.90
N GLN A 119 15.74 -4.12 -30.85
CA GLN A 119 16.11 -4.18 -32.27
C GLN A 119 15.79 -2.90 -33.07
N ASP A 120 14.83 -2.07 -32.64
CA ASP A 120 14.21 -1.09 -33.55
C ASP A 120 14.62 0.38 -33.29
N ASN A 121 15.03 0.75 -32.06
CA ASN A 121 15.39 2.14 -31.77
C ASN A 121 16.23 2.35 -30.49
N LYS A 122 17.52 2.66 -30.67
CA LYS A 122 18.45 2.96 -29.56
C LYS A 122 17.97 4.13 -28.66
N ALA A 123 17.27 5.11 -29.22
CA ALA A 123 16.75 6.25 -28.43
C ALA A 123 15.62 5.81 -27.47
N VAL A 124 14.77 4.87 -27.89
CA VAL A 124 13.70 4.32 -27.04
C VAL A 124 14.30 3.49 -25.91
N ALA A 125 15.30 2.65 -26.20
CA ALA A 125 16.02 1.89 -25.18
C ALA A 125 16.65 2.81 -24.12
N MET A 126 17.30 3.90 -24.54
CA MET A 126 17.88 4.90 -23.63
C MET A 126 16.81 5.58 -22.75
N ALA A 127 15.69 6.01 -23.35
CA ALA A 127 14.61 6.65 -22.59
C ALA A 127 13.97 5.72 -21.55
N VAL A 128 13.86 4.42 -21.87
CA VAL A 128 13.36 3.43 -20.90
C VAL A 128 14.40 3.13 -19.81
N ALA A 129 15.69 3.08 -20.16
CA ALA A 129 16.77 2.92 -19.18
C ALA A 129 16.79 4.09 -18.16
N SER A 130 16.64 5.33 -18.62
CA SER A 130 16.53 6.49 -17.71
C SER A 130 15.33 6.38 -16.77
N LYS A 131 14.16 5.93 -17.27
CA LYS A 131 12.98 5.68 -16.43
C LYS A 131 13.22 4.57 -15.41
N LYS A 132 13.91 3.50 -15.79
CA LYS A 132 14.28 2.41 -14.87
C LYS A 132 15.16 2.93 -13.73
N GLN A 133 16.21 3.70 -14.06
CA GLN A 133 17.12 4.27 -13.07
C GLN A 133 16.38 5.18 -12.06
N MET A 134 15.41 5.96 -12.53
CA MET A 134 14.56 6.79 -11.66
C MET A 134 13.76 5.93 -10.66
N LEU A 135 13.14 4.84 -11.12
CA LEU A 135 12.38 3.93 -10.25
C LEU A 135 13.28 3.21 -9.24
N GLU A 136 14.48 2.80 -9.64
CA GLU A 136 15.47 2.18 -8.74
C GLU A 136 15.95 3.15 -7.66
N SER A 137 16.22 4.41 -8.04
CA SER A 137 16.60 5.47 -7.11
C SER A 137 15.50 5.72 -6.09
N GLU A 138 14.25 5.76 -6.54
CA GLU A 138 13.08 5.94 -5.69
C GLU A 138 12.83 4.72 -4.77
N LYS A 139 13.06 3.50 -5.27
CA LYS A 139 13.03 2.28 -4.46
C LYS A 139 14.08 2.34 -3.35
N GLY A 140 15.30 2.77 -3.67
CA GLY A 140 16.36 3.00 -2.69
C GLY A 140 15.98 4.09 -1.66
N ALA A 141 15.31 5.16 -2.12
CA ALA A 141 14.81 6.20 -1.23
C ALA A 141 13.74 5.69 -0.24
N LEU A 142 12.85 4.79 -0.67
CA LEU A 142 11.90 4.12 0.23
C LEU A 142 12.57 3.21 1.26
N LYS A 143 13.71 2.59 0.93
CA LYS A 143 14.48 1.82 1.90
C LYS A 143 15.09 2.70 3.00
N ARG A 144 15.58 3.90 2.63
CA ARG A 144 16.11 4.88 3.60
C ARG A 144 15.02 5.62 4.38
N LYS A 145 13.93 5.98 3.70
CA LYS A 145 12.79 6.72 4.25
C LYS A 145 11.48 6.00 3.89
N PRO A 146 11.04 5.03 4.72
CA PRO A 146 9.86 4.21 4.44
C PRO A 146 8.56 4.99 4.26
N PHE A 147 8.47 6.17 4.86
CA PHE A 147 7.30 7.04 4.77
C PHE A 147 7.32 8.03 3.60
N MET A 148 8.38 8.06 2.79
CA MET A 148 8.48 8.96 1.64
C MET A 148 7.32 8.74 0.66
N GLU A 149 6.76 9.82 0.13
CA GLU A 149 5.75 9.77 -0.91
C GLU A 149 6.35 9.43 -2.28
N LEU A 150 5.60 8.68 -3.10
CA LEU A 150 6.03 8.41 -4.46
C LEU A 150 6.03 9.70 -5.30
N GLN A 151 7.04 9.86 -6.15
CA GLN A 151 7.19 10.97 -7.09
C GLN A 151 6.02 11.03 -8.07
N SER A 152 5.73 12.23 -8.56
CA SER A 152 4.64 12.50 -9.50
C SER A 152 4.81 11.72 -10.80
N GLU A 153 6.05 11.63 -11.28
CA GLU A 153 6.46 10.92 -12.49
C GLU A 153 6.16 9.42 -12.37
N THR A 154 6.47 8.82 -11.23
CA THR A 154 6.21 7.40 -10.94
C THR A 154 4.71 7.12 -10.83
N LYS A 155 3.96 8.02 -10.19
CA LYS A 155 2.49 7.93 -10.14
C LYS A 155 1.88 7.99 -11.54
N ARG A 156 2.36 8.89 -12.40
CA ARG A 156 1.93 9.02 -13.80
C ARG A 156 2.24 7.76 -14.60
N LEU A 157 3.47 7.24 -14.52
CA LEU A 157 3.85 6.00 -15.18
C LEU A 157 2.96 4.83 -14.76
N ARG A 158 2.65 4.71 -13.47
CA ARG A 158 1.75 3.68 -12.94
C ARG A 158 0.35 3.78 -13.56
N GLN A 159 -0.20 4.99 -13.68
CA GLN A 159 -1.49 5.22 -14.32
C GLN A 159 -1.45 4.83 -15.80
N ASP A 160 -0.39 5.19 -16.53
CA ASP A 160 -0.24 4.88 -17.95
C ASP A 160 -0.16 3.36 -18.19
N VAL A 161 0.62 2.65 -17.38
CA VAL A 161 0.71 1.18 -17.45
C VAL A 161 -0.65 0.54 -17.15
N TYR A 162 -1.37 1.04 -16.14
CA TYR A 162 -2.71 0.56 -15.82
C TYR A 162 -3.69 0.76 -16.97
N LYS A 163 -3.73 1.97 -17.56
CA LYS A 163 -4.58 2.31 -18.71
C LYS A 163 -4.28 1.41 -19.91
N ARG A 164 -3.01 1.23 -20.27
CA ARG A 164 -2.61 0.32 -21.35
C ARG A 164 -3.10 -1.11 -21.13
N ARG A 165 -2.91 -1.65 -19.92
CA ARG A 165 -3.38 -3.02 -19.58
C ARG A 165 -4.90 -3.14 -19.53
N PHE A 166 -5.60 -2.09 -19.09
CA PHE A 166 -7.06 -2.04 -19.11
C PHE A 166 -7.59 -2.05 -20.54
N LEU A 167 -7.11 -1.13 -21.39
CA LEU A 167 -7.49 -1.04 -22.80
C LEU A 167 -7.16 -2.33 -23.56
N ALA A 168 -5.97 -2.91 -23.36
CA ALA A 168 -5.59 -4.17 -24.00
C ALA A 168 -6.46 -5.37 -23.60
N ARG A 169 -7.20 -5.29 -22.49
CA ARG A 169 -8.20 -6.30 -22.11
C ARG A 169 -9.58 -5.98 -22.69
N ALA A 170 -9.94 -4.70 -22.73
CA ALA A 170 -11.21 -4.24 -23.28
C ALA A 170 -11.31 -4.42 -24.81
N CYS A 171 -10.20 -4.27 -25.54
CA CYS A 171 -10.15 -4.43 -27.00
C CYS A 171 -9.96 -5.89 -27.48
N LYS A 172 -10.04 -6.88 -26.59
CA LYS A 172 -9.97 -8.32 -26.94
C LYS A 172 -11.35 -8.96 -27.12
N ILE A 173 -12.37 -8.13 -27.35
CA ILE A 173 -13.76 -8.52 -27.61
C ILE A 173 -14.00 -8.43 -29.11
#